data_AF-A0A847QI68-F1
#
_entry.id   AF-A0A847QI68-F1
#
_cell.length_a   1.000
_cell.length_b   1.000
_cell.length_c   1.000
_cell.angle_alpha   90.00
_cell.angle_beta   90.00
_cell.angle_gamma   90.00
#
_symmetry.space_group_name_H-M   'P 1'
#
loop_
_entity.id
_entity.type
_entity.pdbx_description
1 polymer ?
#
loop_
_entity_poly.entity_id
_entity_poly.type
_entity_poly.pdbx_seq_one_letter_code
_entity_poly.pdbx_strand_id
1 'polypeptide(L)'
;MSRQPIAYTVPQPLEPLNIEEVRFWLDIMQEHAVLIRLGLPCDRTDLLNEAQSFIREFDTLGNRAERVQSEKKFNELVSDARDAVCELHRFKRHLLRLKLTCKLAGWLFPTLLDHMAREAEYVMRLFDKMCEGRPALKAAAKTKENAFWVRIMGDHAKIMSHLLDPSERSLVATANEFGQDFDDLLLQSQDFASMLYYNDNEAPAFRRFLQDVGTSTRQLRDFKRATQEMIAQCRLLGLIPELLADHVRREAEHFLMILSMMEKGIIANITSIEPECEAVAAIEDIDEDECPDDDIDDDCHYDCDNDRDEDDDDEDFCPEHTAKFEMYKSPSEEIDTMECETDEDDEDKEDDDLEVDCPICPPPSPPPCPPPVVEPVQQKPSPTKYKWGGKWPRPLGKS
;
A
#
# COMPACT_ATOMS: atom_id res chain seq x y z
N MET A 1 32.44 30.28 -53.56
CA MET A 1 31.30 30.44 -52.61
C MET A 1 30.31 29.30 -52.84
N SER A 2 29.53 28.94 -51.81
CA SER A 2 28.57 27.81 -51.79
C SER A 2 29.23 26.42 -51.88
N ARG A 3 28.77 25.39 -51.15
CA ARG A 3 27.61 25.28 -50.25
C ARG A 3 28.07 24.72 -48.90
N GLN A 4 27.53 25.24 -47.79
CA GLN A 4 27.75 24.65 -46.45
C GLN A 4 27.13 23.25 -46.39
N PRO A 5 27.67 22.33 -45.56
CA PRO A 5 27.00 21.07 -45.27
C PRO A 5 25.63 21.35 -44.63
N ILE A 6 24.60 20.63 -45.09
CA ILE A 6 23.27 20.70 -44.49
C ILE A 6 23.37 20.07 -43.10
N ALA A 7 23.24 20.89 -42.07
CA ALA A 7 23.00 20.41 -40.72
C ALA A 7 21.59 19.80 -40.68
N TYR A 8 21.51 18.48 -40.78
CA TYR A 8 20.29 17.77 -40.40
C TYR A 8 20.22 17.73 -38.87
N THR A 9 19.50 18.71 -38.31
CA THR A 9 19.08 18.74 -36.92
C THR A 9 18.18 17.54 -36.63
N VAL A 10 18.80 16.50 -36.05
CA VAL A 10 18.38 15.74 -34.85
C VAL A 10 16.95 16.04 -34.36
N PRO A 11 16.12 15.01 -34.13
CA PRO A 11 15.88 14.60 -32.74
C PRO A 11 16.18 13.11 -32.51
N GLN A 12 17.20 12.86 -31.69
CA GLN A 12 17.57 11.57 -31.12
C GLN A 12 18.44 11.84 -29.87
N PRO A 13 18.30 11.05 -28.79
CA PRO A 13 17.02 10.75 -28.16
C PRO A 13 17.08 10.86 -26.63
N LEU A 14 16.06 11.48 -26.04
CA LEU A 14 15.74 11.55 -24.59
C LEU A 14 14.20 11.68 -24.51
N GLU A 15 13.41 11.18 -23.54
CA GLU A 15 13.53 10.22 -22.42
C GLU A 15 12.10 9.60 -22.25
N PRO A 16 11.84 8.57 -21.40
CA PRO A 16 10.46 8.11 -21.16
C PRO A 16 9.74 9.04 -20.19
N LEU A 17 9.01 9.99 -20.79
CA LEU A 17 8.00 10.88 -20.22
C LEU A 17 7.05 11.17 -21.38
N ASN A 18 6.29 10.13 -21.76
CA ASN A 18 5.56 10.04 -23.02
C ASN A 18 4.06 9.81 -22.78
N ILE A 19 3.29 9.52 -23.84
CA ILE A 19 1.86 9.21 -23.70
C ILE A 19 1.59 7.90 -22.92
N GLU A 20 2.54 6.97 -22.87
CA GLU A 20 2.43 5.71 -22.10
C GLU A 20 2.54 6.01 -20.60
N GLU A 21 3.44 6.91 -20.21
CA GLU A 21 3.56 7.42 -18.84
C GLU A 21 2.27 8.11 -18.37
N VAL A 22 1.68 8.96 -19.21
CA VAL A 22 0.38 9.60 -18.93
C VAL A 22 -0.73 8.56 -18.76
N ARG A 23 -0.81 7.54 -19.65
CA ARG A 23 -1.81 6.47 -19.55
C ARG A 23 -1.65 5.67 -18.25
N PHE A 24 -0.44 5.22 -17.95
CA PHE A 24 -0.13 4.48 -16.72
C PHE A 24 -0.64 5.21 -15.48
N TRP A 25 -0.33 6.50 -15.33
CA TRP A 25 -0.77 7.25 -14.15
C TRP A 25 -2.25 7.61 -14.15
N LEU A 26 -2.89 7.76 -15.31
CA LEU A 26 -4.36 7.90 -15.40
C LEU A 26 -5.06 6.62 -14.92
N ASP A 27 -4.59 5.45 -15.35
CA ASP A 27 -5.12 4.15 -14.93
C ASP A 27 -4.94 3.96 -13.41
N ILE A 28 -3.72 4.18 -12.89
CA ILE A 28 -3.41 4.11 -11.45
C ILE A 28 -4.30 5.06 -10.63
N MET A 29 -4.55 6.29 -11.10
CA MET A 29 -5.41 7.25 -10.38
C MET A 29 -6.91 6.93 -10.49
N GLN A 30 -7.36 6.33 -11.59
CA GLN A 30 -8.71 5.77 -11.70
C GLN A 30 -8.90 4.62 -10.71
N GLU A 31 -7.95 3.69 -10.66
CA GLU A 31 -7.98 2.52 -9.77
C GLU A 31 -7.95 2.92 -8.30
N HIS A 32 -7.18 3.95 -7.95
CA HIS A 32 -7.25 4.57 -6.62
C HIS A 32 -8.68 5.03 -6.27
N ALA A 33 -9.40 5.67 -7.19
CA ALA A 33 -10.77 6.08 -6.93
C ALA A 33 -11.73 4.87 -6.80
N VAL A 34 -11.50 3.78 -7.54
CA VAL A 34 -12.23 2.50 -7.37
C VAL A 34 -11.95 1.88 -5.99
N LEU A 35 -10.68 1.73 -5.62
CA LEU A 35 -10.25 1.12 -4.35
C LEU A 35 -10.74 1.93 -3.14
N ILE A 36 -10.68 3.26 -3.22
CA ILE A 36 -11.28 4.15 -2.22
C ILE A 36 -12.79 3.90 -2.12
N ARG A 37 -13.52 3.90 -3.25
CA ARG A 37 -14.97 3.66 -3.25
C ARG A 37 -15.35 2.30 -2.65
N LEU A 38 -14.55 1.26 -2.88
CA LEU A 38 -14.73 -0.08 -2.29
C LEU A 38 -14.42 -0.15 -0.78
N GLY A 39 -13.70 0.82 -0.23
CA GLY A 39 -13.34 0.88 1.19
C GLY A 39 -14.12 1.89 2.03
N LEU A 40 -15.04 2.64 1.42
CA LEU A 40 -15.93 3.57 2.10
C LEU A 40 -17.17 2.84 2.68
N PRO A 41 -17.66 3.24 3.86
CA PRO A 41 -18.96 2.81 4.39
C PRO A 41 -20.13 3.16 3.46
N CYS A 42 -21.16 2.30 3.42
CA CYS A 42 -22.32 2.44 2.52
C CYS A 42 -23.22 3.66 2.84
N ASP A 43 -23.20 4.15 4.07
CA ASP A 43 -23.93 5.34 4.54
C ASP A 43 -23.26 6.66 4.10
N ARG A 44 -21.96 6.64 3.80
CA ARG A 44 -21.19 7.78 3.28
C ARG A 44 -21.42 8.03 1.79
N THR A 45 -22.69 8.21 1.44
CA THR A 45 -23.16 8.48 0.07
C THR A 45 -22.52 9.71 -0.55
N ASP A 46 -22.13 10.70 0.26
CA ASP A 46 -21.34 11.86 -0.14
C ASP A 46 -19.98 11.45 -0.75
N LEU A 47 -19.16 10.75 0.04
CA LEU A 47 -17.82 10.33 -0.36
C LEU A 47 -17.86 9.26 -1.46
N LEU A 48 -18.86 8.37 -1.44
CA LEU A 48 -19.08 7.37 -2.47
C LEU A 48 -19.36 8.02 -3.83
N ASN A 49 -20.17 9.08 -3.86
CA ASN A 49 -20.48 9.82 -5.09
C ASN A 49 -19.28 10.63 -5.58
N GLU A 50 -18.51 11.24 -4.68
CA GLU A 50 -17.28 11.98 -5.01
C GLU A 50 -16.22 11.05 -5.63
N ALA A 51 -15.96 9.89 -5.02
CA ALA A 51 -15.09 8.86 -5.59
C ALA A 51 -15.59 8.39 -6.98
N GLN A 52 -16.91 8.30 -7.17
CA GLN A 52 -17.51 7.91 -8.45
C GLN A 52 -17.38 8.99 -9.54
N SER A 53 -17.27 10.28 -9.19
CA SER A 53 -16.87 11.33 -10.15
C SER A 53 -15.46 11.10 -10.65
N PHE A 54 -14.49 10.90 -9.76
CA PHE A 54 -13.09 10.65 -10.14
C PHE A 54 -12.96 9.44 -11.06
N ILE A 55 -13.65 8.32 -10.77
CA ILE A 55 -13.65 7.13 -11.66
C ILE A 55 -14.06 7.49 -13.10
N ARG A 56 -15.08 8.35 -13.29
CA ARG A 56 -15.55 8.80 -14.62
C ARG A 56 -14.65 9.84 -15.26
N GLU A 57 -14.02 10.69 -14.45
CA GLU A 57 -13.10 11.72 -14.91
C GLU A 57 -11.81 11.11 -15.44
N PHE A 58 -11.18 10.21 -14.69
CA PHE A 58 -10.02 9.46 -15.16
C PHE A 58 -10.35 8.53 -16.35
N ASP A 59 -11.55 7.93 -16.40
CA ASP A 59 -12.03 7.22 -17.60
C ASP A 59 -12.04 8.12 -18.85
N THR A 60 -12.55 9.35 -18.68
CA THR A 60 -12.63 10.34 -19.76
C THR A 60 -11.24 10.79 -20.21
N LEU A 61 -10.30 10.98 -19.26
CA LEU A 61 -8.93 11.34 -19.54
C LEU A 61 -8.15 10.19 -20.23
N GLY A 62 -8.31 8.94 -19.78
CA GLY A 62 -7.73 7.76 -20.43
C GLY A 62 -8.22 7.58 -21.86
N ASN A 63 -9.54 7.69 -22.07
CA ASN A 63 -10.15 7.69 -23.40
C ASN A 63 -9.66 8.83 -24.31
N ARG A 64 -9.25 9.98 -23.75
CA ARG A 64 -8.59 11.06 -24.48
C ARG A 64 -7.14 10.70 -24.81
N ALA A 65 -6.39 10.10 -23.88
CA ALA A 65 -5.00 9.68 -24.04
C ALA A 65 -4.79 8.69 -25.19
N GLU A 66 -5.78 7.82 -25.46
CA GLU A 66 -5.79 6.93 -26.63
C GLU A 66 -5.93 7.66 -27.97
N ARG A 67 -6.37 8.91 -27.98
CA ARG A 67 -6.73 9.68 -29.20
C ARG A 67 -5.86 10.91 -29.43
N VAL A 68 -4.83 11.14 -28.63
CA VAL A 68 -3.89 12.25 -28.80
C VAL A 68 -3.02 12.00 -30.06
N GLN A 69 -2.97 12.99 -30.95
CA GLN A 69 -2.25 12.94 -32.22
C GLN A 69 -1.40 14.19 -32.49
N SER A 70 -1.30 15.11 -31.52
CA SER A 70 -0.63 16.39 -31.69
C SER A 70 -0.18 16.94 -30.34
N GLU A 71 1.01 17.55 -30.31
CA GLU A 71 1.63 18.16 -29.13
C GLU A 71 0.69 19.12 -28.37
N LYS A 72 -0.06 20.00 -29.07
CA LYS A 72 -1.05 20.88 -28.42
C LYS A 72 -2.09 20.12 -27.58
N LYS A 73 -2.66 19.05 -28.15
CA LYS A 73 -3.62 18.17 -27.45
C LYS A 73 -2.99 17.32 -26.36
N PHE A 74 -1.69 17.02 -26.47
CA PHE A 74 -0.93 16.36 -25.41
C PHE A 74 -0.79 17.30 -24.20
N ASN A 75 -0.35 18.54 -24.42
CA ASN A 75 -0.20 19.52 -23.35
C ASN A 75 -1.55 19.88 -22.71
N GLU A 76 -2.62 20.01 -23.50
CA GLU A 76 -4.00 20.18 -22.99
C GLU A 76 -4.45 18.97 -22.13
N LEU A 77 -4.15 17.73 -22.56
CA LEU A 77 -4.45 16.53 -21.77
C LEU A 77 -3.65 16.48 -20.45
N VAL A 78 -2.35 16.78 -20.49
CA VAL A 78 -1.48 16.74 -19.30
C VAL A 78 -1.91 17.81 -18.29
N SER A 79 -2.28 19.01 -18.75
CA SER A 79 -2.82 20.07 -17.88
C SER A 79 -4.12 19.62 -17.20
N ASP A 80 -5.10 19.14 -17.97
CA ASP A 80 -6.38 18.68 -17.42
C ASP A 80 -6.20 17.50 -16.46
N ALA A 81 -5.31 16.56 -16.79
CA ALA A 81 -4.99 15.40 -15.96
C ALA A 81 -4.32 15.81 -14.65
N ARG A 82 -3.42 16.79 -14.67
CA ARG A 82 -2.76 17.36 -13.49
C ARG A 82 -3.75 17.98 -12.53
N ASP A 83 -4.73 18.72 -13.03
CA ASP A 83 -5.77 19.33 -12.19
C ASP A 83 -6.69 18.25 -11.58
N ALA A 84 -7.10 17.24 -12.35
CA ALA A 84 -7.85 16.09 -11.82
C ALA A 84 -7.08 15.31 -10.74
N VAL A 85 -5.77 15.10 -10.91
CA VAL A 85 -4.90 14.50 -9.87
C VAL A 85 -4.79 15.40 -8.63
N CYS A 86 -4.79 16.72 -8.81
CA CYS A 86 -4.79 17.67 -7.69
C CYS A 86 -6.08 17.60 -6.86
N GLU A 87 -7.24 17.50 -7.49
CA GLU A 87 -8.50 17.32 -6.76
C GLU A 87 -8.58 15.93 -6.10
N LEU A 88 -8.15 14.86 -6.79
CA LEU A 88 -8.07 13.52 -6.18
C LEU A 88 -7.10 13.47 -4.99
N HIS A 89 -5.98 14.20 -5.04
CA HIS A 89 -5.06 14.36 -3.91
C HIS A 89 -5.76 15.01 -2.71
N ARG A 90 -6.50 16.10 -2.93
CA ARG A 90 -7.26 16.78 -1.86
C ARG A 90 -8.31 15.86 -1.26
N PHE A 91 -9.01 15.07 -2.08
CA PHE A 91 -9.96 14.05 -1.62
C PHE A 91 -9.26 12.98 -0.77
N LYS A 92 -8.16 12.37 -1.25
CA LYS A 92 -7.33 11.42 -0.49
C LYS A 92 -6.88 11.99 0.87
N ARG A 93 -6.41 13.25 0.90
CA ARG A 93 -6.03 13.97 2.13
C ARG A 93 -7.24 14.32 3.02
N HIS A 94 -8.43 14.56 2.48
CA HIS A 94 -9.65 14.76 3.25
C HIS A 94 -10.07 13.46 3.96
N LEU A 95 -10.12 12.34 3.23
CA LEU A 95 -10.40 11.01 3.79
C LEU A 95 -9.41 10.64 4.90
N LEU A 96 -8.13 10.94 4.72
CA LEU A 96 -7.10 10.73 5.74
C LEU A 96 -7.39 11.52 7.02
N ARG A 97 -7.78 12.80 6.92
CA ARG A 97 -8.17 13.61 8.09
C ARG A 97 -9.41 13.04 8.80
N LEU A 98 -10.39 12.53 8.05
CA LEU A 98 -11.55 11.87 8.64
C LEU A 98 -11.16 10.58 9.37
N LYS A 99 -10.27 9.75 8.78
CA LYS A 99 -9.72 8.55 9.44
C LYS A 99 -8.97 8.88 10.73
N LEU A 100 -8.04 9.83 10.68
CA LEU A 100 -7.23 10.25 11.84
C LEU A 100 -8.06 10.90 12.95
N THR A 101 -9.26 11.40 12.66
CA THR A 101 -10.20 11.96 13.65
C THR A 101 -11.36 11.03 13.97
N CYS A 102 -11.28 9.75 13.60
CA CYS A 102 -12.30 8.71 13.82
C CYS A 102 -13.69 9.00 13.21
N LYS A 103 -13.77 9.89 12.21
CA LYS A 103 -15.00 10.31 11.50
C LYS A 103 -15.29 9.49 10.23
N LEU A 104 -14.57 8.39 10.01
CA LEU A 104 -14.73 7.51 8.85
C LEU A 104 -14.40 6.05 9.17
N ALA A 105 -15.42 5.19 9.13
CA ALA A 105 -15.31 3.73 9.24
C ALA A 105 -14.80 3.10 7.92
N GLY A 106 -14.94 1.78 7.74
CA GLY A 106 -14.47 1.06 6.55
C GLY A 106 -12.98 0.66 6.60
N TRP A 107 -12.52 -0.15 5.65
CA TRP A 107 -11.22 -0.85 5.73
C TRP A 107 -10.00 -0.05 5.25
N LEU A 108 -10.19 1.15 4.68
CA LEU A 108 -9.07 1.99 4.22
C LEU A 108 -8.13 2.36 5.39
N PHE A 109 -6.93 1.78 5.40
CA PHE A 109 -5.89 2.13 6.36
C PHE A 109 -5.44 3.60 6.18
N PRO A 110 -5.13 4.34 7.26
CA PRO A 110 -4.57 5.69 7.16
C PRO A 110 -3.30 5.74 6.30
N THR A 111 -2.40 4.75 6.45
CA THR A 111 -1.17 4.64 5.66
C THR A 111 -1.45 4.42 4.17
N LEU A 112 -2.50 3.66 3.82
CA LEU A 112 -2.93 3.47 2.42
C LEU A 112 -3.43 4.79 1.82
N LEU A 113 -4.21 5.58 2.57
CA LEU A 113 -4.65 6.90 2.11
C LEU A 113 -3.49 7.90 1.94
N ASP A 114 -2.50 7.87 2.83
CA ASP A 114 -1.26 8.65 2.69
C ASP A 114 -0.40 8.20 1.50
N HIS A 115 -0.27 6.90 1.30
CA HIS A 115 0.46 6.28 0.18
C HIS A 115 -0.10 6.72 -1.17
N MET A 116 -1.41 6.50 -1.39
CA MET A 116 -2.08 6.94 -2.61
C MET A 116 -2.01 8.47 -2.81
N ALA A 117 -1.90 9.25 -1.73
CA ALA A 117 -1.72 10.71 -1.81
C ALA A 117 -0.27 11.10 -2.19
N ARG A 118 0.75 10.38 -1.71
CA ARG A 118 2.15 10.57 -2.12
C ARG A 118 2.36 10.27 -3.60
N GLU A 119 1.67 9.28 -4.15
CA GLU A 119 1.70 9.00 -5.59
C GLU A 119 1.01 10.11 -6.39
N ALA A 120 -0.11 10.66 -5.90
CA ALA A 120 -0.72 11.82 -6.55
C ALA A 120 0.22 13.05 -6.52
N GLU A 121 0.98 13.26 -5.43
CA GLU A 121 2.03 14.29 -5.36
C GLU A 121 3.19 14.03 -6.32
N TYR A 122 3.59 12.77 -6.50
CA TYR A 122 4.57 12.35 -7.48
C TYR A 122 4.10 12.67 -8.91
N VAL A 123 2.88 12.27 -9.26
CA VAL A 123 2.28 12.49 -10.59
C VAL A 123 2.08 13.98 -10.90
N MET A 124 1.65 14.80 -9.94
CA MET A 124 1.59 16.26 -10.14
C MET A 124 2.95 16.83 -10.55
N ARG A 125 4.03 16.46 -9.84
CA ARG A 125 5.40 16.89 -10.16
C ARG A 125 5.91 16.33 -11.50
N LEU A 126 5.38 15.18 -11.93
CA LEU A 126 5.70 14.57 -13.22
C LEU A 126 5.05 15.35 -14.37
N PHE A 127 3.76 15.65 -14.24
CA PHE A 127 2.99 16.41 -15.22
C PHE A 127 3.40 17.89 -15.29
N ASP A 128 3.82 18.50 -14.18
CA ASP A 128 4.45 19.83 -14.16
C ASP A 128 5.69 19.86 -15.07
N LYS A 129 6.60 18.88 -14.94
CA LYS A 129 7.81 18.78 -15.79
C LYS A 129 7.48 18.53 -17.26
N MET A 130 6.44 17.73 -17.55
CA MET A 130 5.94 17.52 -18.92
C MET A 130 5.47 18.86 -19.53
N CYS A 131 4.69 19.65 -18.79
CA CYS A 131 4.21 20.96 -19.25
C CYS A 131 5.34 21.98 -19.46
N GLU A 132 6.38 21.93 -18.64
CA GLU A 132 7.57 22.78 -18.77
C GLU A 132 8.53 22.34 -19.91
N GLY A 133 8.31 21.17 -20.51
CA GLY A 133 9.18 20.63 -21.57
C GLY A 133 10.60 20.31 -21.09
N ARG A 134 10.79 20.03 -19.79
CA ARG A 134 12.11 19.79 -19.17
C ARG A 134 12.44 18.29 -19.07
N PRO A 135 13.34 17.73 -19.89
CA PRO A 135 13.82 16.36 -19.71
C PRO A 135 14.90 16.27 -18.62
N ALA A 136 15.06 15.05 -18.11
CA ALA A 136 16.10 14.57 -17.19
C ALA A 136 16.02 14.96 -15.69
N LEU A 137 16.26 13.93 -14.86
CA LEU A 137 16.38 13.99 -13.40
C LEU A 137 17.89 13.95 -13.03
N LYS A 138 18.39 14.93 -12.26
CA LYS A 138 19.79 15.00 -11.77
C LYS A 138 20.19 13.76 -10.93
N ALA A 139 21.48 13.61 -10.61
CA ALA A 139 21.97 12.52 -9.74
C ALA A 139 21.26 12.47 -8.37
N ALA A 140 21.13 13.61 -7.69
CA ALA A 140 20.36 13.75 -6.45
C ALA A 140 18.83 13.54 -6.63
N ALA A 141 18.33 13.50 -7.86
CA ALA A 141 16.97 13.06 -8.16
C ALA A 141 16.89 11.53 -8.32
N LYS A 142 17.94 10.82 -8.79
CA LYS A 142 17.96 9.34 -8.77
C LYS A 142 17.81 8.76 -7.36
N THR A 143 18.48 9.36 -6.37
CA THR A 143 18.40 8.92 -4.98
C THR A 143 17.03 9.22 -4.36
N LYS A 144 16.44 10.39 -4.64
CA LYS A 144 15.07 10.76 -4.23
C LYS A 144 14.02 9.86 -4.89
N GLU A 145 14.18 9.57 -6.19
CA GLU A 145 13.33 8.68 -6.97
C GLU A 145 13.37 7.25 -6.42
N ASN A 146 14.57 6.73 -6.15
CA ASN A 146 14.74 5.42 -5.53
C ASN A 146 14.08 5.37 -4.14
N ALA A 147 14.33 6.36 -3.28
CA ALA A 147 13.74 6.43 -1.93
C ALA A 147 12.20 6.48 -1.96
N PHE A 148 11.61 7.19 -2.92
CA PHE A 148 10.17 7.20 -3.14
C PHE A 148 9.65 5.79 -3.43
N TRP A 149 10.15 5.15 -4.49
CA TRP A 149 9.66 3.83 -4.91
C TRP A 149 9.97 2.70 -3.93
N VAL A 150 11.12 2.72 -3.25
CA VAL A 150 11.45 1.76 -2.19
C VAL A 150 10.43 1.86 -1.06
N ARG A 151 10.03 3.08 -0.66
CA ARG A 151 8.94 3.28 0.32
C ARG A 151 7.60 2.75 -0.20
N ILE A 152 7.24 3.04 -1.45
CA ILE A 152 6.02 2.51 -2.09
C ILE A 152 6.01 0.96 -2.06
N MET A 153 7.13 0.31 -2.36
CA MET A 153 7.24 -1.16 -2.28
C MET A 153 7.16 -1.71 -0.85
N GLY A 154 7.75 -1.03 0.14
CA GLY A 154 7.63 -1.39 1.56
C GLY A 154 6.23 -1.23 2.11
N ASP A 155 5.52 -0.16 1.74
CA ASP A 155 4.10 0.05 2.04
C ASP A 155 3.26 -1.10 1.44
N HIS A 156 3.50 -1.47 0.18
CA HIS A 156 2.78 -2.55 -0.49
C HIS A 156 2.89 -3.90 0.20
N ALA A 157 4.09 -4.31 0.58
CA ALA A 157 4.32 -5.58 1.28
C ALA A 157 3.53 -5.62 2.60
N LYS A 158 3.51 -4.50 3.34
CA LYS A 158 2.74 -4.34 4.58
C LYS A 158 1.22 -4.35 4.33
N ILE A 159 0.73 -3.65 3.31
CA ILE A 159 -0.71 -3.64 2.95
C ILE A 159 -1.17 -5.05 2.57
N MET A 160 -0.40 -5.77 1.74
CA MET A 160 -0.71 -7.16 1.38
C MET A 160 -0.73 -8.07 2.61
N SER A 161 0.25 -7.94 3.51
CA SER A 161 0.30 -8.73 4.75
C SER A 161 -0.94 -8.55 5.62
N HIS A 162 -1.42 -7.31 5.80
CA HIS A 162 -2.61 -7.00 6.61
C HIS A 162 -3.94 -7.33 5.93
N LEU A 163 -3.96 -7.58 4.61
CA LEU A 163 -5.16 -7.98 3.86
C LEU A 163 -5.22 -9.49 3.57
N LEU A 164 -4.17 -10.26 3.88
CA LEU A 164 -4.22 -11.72 3.89
C LEU A 164 -5.02 -12.23 5.09
N ASP A 165 -5.73 -13.35 4.94
CA ASP A 165 -6.37 -13.98 6.09
C ASP A 165 -5.31 -14.54 7.07
N PRO A 166 -5.48 -14.42 8.41
CA PRO A 166 -4.52 -14.93 9.39
C PRO A 166 -4.24 -16.45 9.32
N SER A 167 -5.07 -17.23 8.63
CA SER A 167 -4.79 -18.65 8.33
C SER A 167 -3.71 -18.85 7.26
N GLU A 168 -3.47 -17.87 6.38
CA GLU A 168 -2.44 -17.86 5.32
C GLU A 168 -1.03 -17.58 5.87
N ARG A 169 -0.69 -18.20 7.00
CA ARG A 169 0.48 -17.91 7.85
C ARG A 169 1.80 -17.82 7.07
N SER A 170 1.99 -18.66 6.05
CA SER A 170 3.20 -18.65 5.23
C SER A 170 3.26 -17.44 4.28
N LEU A 171 2.12 -17.02 3.71
CA LEU A 171 2.05 -15.85 2.83
C LEU A 171 2.18 -14.56 3.64
N VAL A 172 1.56 -14.50 4.83
CA VAL A 172 1.71 -13.41 5.80
C VAL A 172 3.18 -13.25 6.22
N ALA A 173 3.86 -14.36 6.55
CA ALA A 173 5.27 -14.34 6.89
C ALA A 173 6.13 -13.79 5.73
N THR A 174 5.97 -14.30 4.51
CA THR A 174 6.69 -13.81 3.32
C THR A 174 6.38 -12.34 3.00
N ALA A 175 5.14 -11.88 3.18
CA ALA A 175 4.78 -10.48 3.00
C ALA A 175 5.45 -9.57 4.06
N ASN A 176 5.57 -10.04 5.31
CA ASN A 176 6.31 -9.33 6.37
C ASN A 176 7.82 -9.31 6.12
N GLU A 177 8.41 -10.40 5.61
CA GLU A 177 9.83 -10.45 5.21
C GLU A 177 10.13 -9.39 4.14
N PHE A 178 9.32 -9.30 3.07
CA PHE A 178 9.42 -8.19 2.11
C PHE A 178 9.19 -6.82 2.76
N GLY A 179 8.29 -6.74 3.74
CA GLY A 179 8.04 -5.52 4.51
C GLY A 179 9.29 -5.00 5.21
N GLN A 180 10.08 -5.89 5.84
CA GLN A 180 11.34 -5.56 6.49
C GLN A 180 12.45 -5.24 5.49
N ASP A 181 12.63 -6.08 4.46
CA ASP A 181 13.64 -5.89 3.42
C ASP A 181 13.55 -4.48 2.80
N PHE A 182 12.33 -4.01 2.53
CA PHE A 182 12.11 -2.67 1.96
C PHE A 182 12.24 -1.52 2.95
N ASP A 183 12.09 -1.74 4.27
CA ASP A 183 12.40 -0.72 5.27
C ASP A 183 13.92 -0.54 5.42
N ASP A 184 14.68 -1.63 5.43
CA ASP A 184 16.15 -1.61 5.47
C ASP A 184 16.72 -0.93 4.21
N LEU A 185 16.18 -1.26 3.03
CA LEU A 185 16.52 -0.59 1.78
C LEU A 185 16.11 0.90 1.79
N LEU A 186 15.01 1.27 2.44
CA LEU A 186 14.55 2.67 2.51
C LEU A 186 15.53 3.52 3.33
N LEU A 187 15.95 3.04 4.50
CA LEU A 187 16.96 3.71 5.33
C LEU A 187 18.26 3.90 4.54
N GLN A 188 18.75 2.84 3.89
CA GLN A 188 19.95 2.93 3.05
C GLN A 188 19.77 3.90 1.86
N SER A 189 18.57 3.97 1.26
CA SER A 189 18.29 4.95 0.20
C SER A 189 18.27 6.39 0.71
N GLN A 190 17.81 6.63 1.94
CA GLN A 190 17.82 7.95 2.57
C GLN A 190 19.24 8.41 2.89
N ASP A 191 20.08 7.50 3.40
CA ASP A 191 21.51 7.76 3.61
C ASP A 191 22.21 8.13 2.30
N PHE A 192 21.97 7.39 1.21
CA PHE A 192 22.49 7.75 -0.12
C PHE A 192 21.94 9.08 -0.64
N ALA A 193 20.68 9.41 -0.38
CA ALA A 193 20.09 10.69 -0.78
C ALA A 193 20.73 11.88 -0.05
N SER A 194 21.11 11.71 1.22
CA SER A 194 21.86 12.69 2.00
C SER A 194 23.31 12.80 1.52
N MET A 195 24.05 11.69 1.49
CA MET A 195 25.47 11.64 1.13
C MET A 195 25.77 12.13 -0.30
N LEU A 196 24.84 11.94 -1.24
CA LEU A 196 25.02 12.31 -2.65
C LEU A 196 24.31 13.62 -3.04
N TYR A 197 23.75 14.37 -2.09
CA TYR A 197 22.97 15.57 -2.36
C TYR A 197 23.75 16.62 -3.19
N TYR A 198 25.02 16.83 -2.86
CA TYR A 198 25.94 17.75 -3.54
C TYR A 198 26.97 17.04 -4.44
N ASN A 199 26.72 15.78 -4.83
CA ASN A 199 27.67 15.00 -5.63
C ASN A 199 27.11 14.67 -7.03
N ASP A 200 27.64 15.34 -8.05
CA ASP A 200 27.27 15.11 -9.45
C ASP A 200 27.81 13.77 -10.01
N ASN A 201 28.80 13.16 -9.34
CA ASN A 201 29.42 11.90 -9.76
C ASN A 201 28.70 10.69 -9.17
N GLU A 202 28.41 9.70 -10.01
CA GLU A 202 27.79 8.45 -9.57
C GLU A 202 28.76 7.63 -8.70
N ALA A 203 28.42 7.46 -7.42
CA ALA A 203 29.19 6.61 -6.51
C ALA A 203 29.04 5.12 -6.88
N PRO A 204 30.13 4.34 -7.05
CA PRO A 204 30.05 2.90 -7.34
C PRO A 204 29.26 2.09 -6.30
N ALA A 205 29.27 2.53 -5.04
CA ALA A 205 28.47 1.92 -3.98
C ALA A 205 26.96 2.12 -4.18
N PHE A 206 26.53 3.28 -4.69
CA PHE A 206 25.13 3.53 -5.04
C PHE A 206 24.69 2.70 -6.25
N ARG A 207 25.57 2.53 -7.26
CA ARG A 207 25.31 1.63 -8.39
C ARG A 207 25.07 0.18 -7.95
N ARG A 208 25.87 -0.32 -6.98
CA ARG A 208 25.62 -1.64 -6.37
C ARG A 208 24.27 -1.68 -5.66
N PHE A 209 23.97 -0.66 -4.86
CA PHE A 209 22.70 -0.55 -4.14
C PHE A 209 21.47 -0.59 -5.07
N LEU A 210 21.52 0.06 -6.25
CA LEU A 210 20.45 -0.06 -7.25
C LEU A 210 20.23 -1.51 -7.73
N GLN A 211 21.29 -2.33 -7.82
CA GLN A 211 21.20 -3.75 -8.17
C GLN A 211 20.59 -4.58 -7.04
N ASP A 212 20.90 -4.24 -5.78
CA ASP A 212 20.31 -4.82 -4.58
C ASP A 212 18.79 -4.53 -4.55
N VAL A 213 18.40 -3.25 -4.65
CA VAL A 213 16.99 -2.80 -4.75
C VAL A 213 16.26 -3.46 -5.92
N GLY A 214 16.87 -3.50 -7.11
CA GLY A 214 16.27 -4.14 -8.28
C GLY A 214 16.08 -5.64 -8.11
N THR A 215 16.88 -6.29 -7.27
CA THR A 215 16.74 -7.72 -6.96
C THR A 215 15.57 -7.98 -6.02
N SER A 216 15.44 -7.22 -4.93
CA SER A 216 14.27 -7.31 -4.03
C SER A 216 12.97 -6.91 -4.75
N THR A 217 13.02 -5.88 -5.61
CA THR A 217 11.84 -5.45 -6.40
C THR A 217 11.39 -6.53 -7.39
N ARG A 218 12.31 -7.25 -8.05
CA ARG A 218 11.95 -8.40 -8.90
C ARG A 218 11.23 -9.49 -8.10
N GLN A 219 11.73 -9.82 -6.91
CA GLN A 219 11.15 -10.85 -6.03
C GLN A 219 9.76 -10.43 -5.54
N LEU A 220 9.59 -9.19 -5.07
CA LEU A 220 8.28 -8.66 -4.66
C LEU A 220 7.29 -8.60 -5.84
N ARG A 221 7.72 -8.18 -7.02
CA ARG A 221 6.91 -8.17 -8.26
C ARG A 221 6.45 -9.58 -8.64
N ASP A 222 7.30 -10.59 -8.45
CA ASP A 222 6.95 -12.00 -8.68
C ASP A 222 5.99 -12.56 -7.62
N PHE A 223 6.14 -12.16 -6.35
CA PHE A 223 5.19 -12.47 -5.27
C PHE A 223 3.81 -11.80 -5.49
N LYS A 224 3.79 -10.54 -5.91
CA LYS A 224 2.57 -9.80 -6.30
C LYS A 224 1.83 -10.50 -7.43
N ARG A 225 2.54 -10.94 -8.49
CA ARG A 225 1.95 -11.73 -9.58
C ARG A 225 1.40 -13.07 -9.10
N ALA A 226 2.13 -13.82 -8.28
CA ALA A 226 1.63 -15.09 -7.72
C ALA A 226 0.37 -14.87 -6.84
N THR A 227 0.32 -13.77 -6.09
CA THR A 227 -0.84 -13.37 -5.28
C THR A 227 -2.06 -13.09 -6.16
N GLN A 228 -1.90 -12.29 -7.22
CA GLN A 228 -2.94 -12.04 -8.23
C GLN A 228 -3.45 -13.35 -8.85
N GLU A 229 -2.55 -14.22 -9.33
CA GLU A 229 -2.91 -15.51 -9.93
C GLU A 229 -3.68 -16.42 -8.97
N MET A 230 -3.35 -16.42 -7.67
CA MET A 230 -4.08 -17.20 -6.67
C MET A 230 -5.45 -16.59 -6.32
N ILE A 231 -5.58 -15.26 -6.26
CA ILE A 231 -6.87 -14.58 -6.05
C ILE A 231 -7.82 -14.89 -7.21
N ALA A 232 -7.35 -14.72 -8.46
CA ALA A 232 -8.12 -15.00 -9.67
C ALA A 232 -8.59 -16.47 -9.78
N GLN A 233 -7.88 -17.40 -9.11
CA GLN A 233 -8.23 -18.83 -9.03
C GLN A 233 -9.05 -19.19 -7.77
N CYS A 234 -9.40 -18.23 -6.91
CA CYS A 234 -10.00 -18.45 -5.59
C CYS A 234 -9.20 -19.42 -4.70
N ARG A 235 -7.86 -19.30 -4.73
CA ARG A 235 -6.89 -20.20 -4.05
C ARG A 235 -6.13 -19.55 -2.89
N LEU A 236 -6.47 -18.31 -2.54
CA LEU A 236 -5.85 -17.53 -1.47
C LEU A 236 -6.97 -16.86 -0.68
N LEU A 237 -6.90 -16.95 0.65
CA LEU A 237 -7.87 -16.36 1.57
C LEU A 237 -7.41 -14.96 2.00
N GLY A 238 -8.32 -13.99 1.94
CA GLY A 238 -8.04 -12.61 2.34
C GLY A 238 -9.07 -11.61 1.82
N LEU A 239 -8.78 -10.35 2.05
CA LEU A 239 -9.60 -9.18 1.70
C LEU A 239 -9.02 -8.37 0.53
N ILE A 240 -7.90 -8.79 -0.07
CA ILE A 240 -7.27 -8.08 -1.20
C ILE A 240 -8.03 -8.37 -2.51
N PRO A 241 -8.62 -7.36 -3.17
CA PRO A 241 -9.26 -7.52 -4.47
C PRO A 241 -8.24 -7.87 -5.57
N GLU A 242 -8.66 -8.61 -6.59
CA GLU A 242 -7.78 -8.94 -7.74
C GLU A 242 -7.21 -7.67 -8.40
N LEU A 243 -8.03 -6.61 -8.52
CA LEU A 243 -7.61 -5.31 -9.03
C LEU A 243 -6.45 -4.71 -8.21
N LEU A 244 -6.51 -4.80 -6.89
CA LEU A 244 -5.43 -4.29 -6.03
C LEU A 244 -4.15 -5.11 -6.23
N ALA A 245 -4.26 -6.44 -6.36
CA ALA A 245 -3.10 -7.29 -6.58
C ALA A 245 -2.40 -7.02 -7.93
N ASP A 246 -3.17 -6.74 -8.99
CA ASP A 246 -2.61 -6.33 -10.29
C ASP A 246 -2.05 -4.91 -10.30
N HIS A 247 -2.75 -3.96 -9.67
CA HIS A 247 -2.33 -2.57 -9.51
C HIS A 247 -0.93 -2.46 -8.90
N VAL A 248 -0.75 -3.02 -7.69
CA VAL A 248 0.55 -2.98 -7.00
C VAL A 248 1.63 -3.77 -7.75
N ARG A 249 1.24 -4.76 -8.57
CA ARG A 249 2.15 -5.53 -9.45
C ARG A 249 2.65 -4.66 -10.61
N ARG A 250 1.77 -3.90 -11.26
CA ARG A 250 2.12 -2.94 -12.33
C ARG A 250 3.06 -1.85 -11.85
N GLU A 251 2.85 -1.34 -10.64
CA GLU A 251 3.76 -0.36 -10.04
C GLU A 251 5.15 -0.93 -9.71
N ALA A 252 5.22 -2.19 -9.27
CA ALA A 252 6.50 -2.86 -9.08
C ALA A 252 7.22 -3.13 -10.42
N GLU A 253 6.46 -3.36 -11.50
CA GLU A 253 6.99 -3.51 -12.86
C GLU A 253 7.46 -2.17 -13.44
N HIS A 254 6.72 -1.08 -13.19
CA HIS A 254 7.09 0.29 -13.52
C HIS A 254 8.36 0.74 -12.77
N PHE A 255 8.48 0.44 -11.47
CA PHE A 255 9.73 0.72 -10.74
C PHE A 255 10.94 -0.03 -11.33
N LEU A 256 10.77 -1.27 -11.79
CA LEU A 256 11.84 -2.00 -12.49
C LEU A 256 12.24 -1.35 -13.82
N MET A 257 11.30 -0.74 -14.55
CA MET A 257 11.61 0.09 -15.72
C MET A 257 12.48 1.29 -15.33
N ILE A 258 12.07 2.05 -14.30
CA ILE A 258 12.79 3.20 -13.76
C ILE A 258 14.21 2.82 -13.33
N LEU A 259 14.39 1.72 -12.60
CA LEU A 259 15.71 1.22 -12.20
C LEU A 259 16.58 0.90 -13.42
N SER A 260 16.02 0.26 -14.46
CA SER A 260 16.76 0.00 -15.70
C SER A 260 17.17 1.28 -16.43
N MET A 261 16.37 2.35 -16.36
CA MET A 261 16.73 3.67 -16.90
C MET A 261 17.84 4.34 -16.09
N MET A 262 17.83 4.21 -14.76
CA MET A 262 18.92 4.69 -13.90
C MET A 262 20.25 4.00 -14.24
N GLU A 263 20.24 2.66 -14.34
CA GLU A 263 21.41 1.83 -14.66
C GLU A 263 21.99 2.14 -16.05
N LYS A 264 21.14 2.37 -17.05
CA LYS A 264 21.57 2.68 -18.43
C LYS A 264 22.08 4.11 -18.59
N GLY A 265 22.04 4.94 -17.54
CA GLY A 265 22.36 6.37 -17.63
C GLY A 265 21.34 7.18 -18.43
N ILE A 266 20.18 6.59 -18.75
CA ILE A 266 19.06 7.24 -19.46
C ILE A 266 18.48 8.34 -18.57
N ILE A 267 18.27 8.06 -17.28
CA ILE A 267 18.18 9.16 -16.32
C ILE A 267 19.58 9.77 -16.21
N ALA A 268 19.81 10.88 -16.90
CA ALA A 268 21.13 11.44 -17.10
C ALA A 268 21.63 12.24 -15.87
N ASN A 269 22.88 11.99 -15.46
CA ASN A 269 23.61 12.92 -14.62
C ASN A 269 23.94 14.16 -15.47
N ILE A 270 23.09 15.19 -15.46
CA ILE A 270 23.43 16.48 -16.07
C ILE A 270 24.54 17.14 -15.24
N THR A 271 25.77 17.03 -15.72
CA THR A 271 26.91 17.84 -15.28
C THR A 271 26.81 19.24 -15.89
N SER A 272 25.91 20.06 -15.38
CA SER A 272 25.84 21.50 -15.71
C SER A 272 25.27 22.31 -14.54
N ILE A 273 26.14 23.17 -14.04
CA ILE A 273 26.00 24.22 -13.03
C ILE A 273 24.67 24.98 -13.15
N GLU A 274 23.92 25.06 -12.05
CA GLU A 274 23.83 26.29 -11.23
C GLU A 274 23.47 25.90 -9.78
N PRO A 275 24.18 26.42 -8.76
CA PRO A 275 23.78 26.30 -7.37
C PRO A 275 22.82 27.45 -7.03
N GLU A 276 21.54 27.13 -6.87
CA GLU A 276 20.70 27.94 -5.98
C GLU A 276 21.17 27.68 -4.56
N CYS A 277 22.13 28.49 -4.11
CA CYS A 277 22.40 28.67 -2.69
C CYS A 277 21.18 29.36 -2.08
N GLU A 278 20.20 28.56 -1.66
CA GLU A 278 19.19 29.01 -0.71
C GLU A 278 19.96 29.36 0.57
N ALA A 279 20.25 30.65 0.73
CA ALA A 279 20.98 31.15 1.87
C ALA A 279 20.11 30.93 3.10
N VAL A 280 20.43 29.89 3.88
CA VAL A 280 19.98 29.79 5.26
C VAL A 280 20.57 31.01 5.95
N ALA A 281 19.77 32.05 6.11
CA ALA A 281 20.12 33.17 6.97
C ALA A 281 20.36 32.57 8.35
N ALA A 282 21.63 32.58 8.77
CA ALA A 282 21.96 32.28 10.15
C ALA A 282 21.16 33.26 11.02
N ILE A 283 20.48 32.75 12.04
CA ILE A 283 20.02 33.58 13.14
C ILE A 283 21.25 33.80 14.04
N GLU A 284 22.18 34.59 13.51
CA GLU A 284 23.13 35.37 14.26
C GLU A 284 22.52 36.78 14.27
N ASP A 285 22.28 37.31 15.48
CA ASP A 285 21.64 38.59 15.86
C ASP A 285 20.48 38.35 16.85
N ILE A 286 20.83 37.79 18.02
CA ILE A 286 20.20 38.19 19.28
C ILE A 286 21.28 38.99 19.99
N ASP A 287 21.17 40.31 19.97
CA ASP A 287 22.02 41.19 20.75
C ASP A 287 21.82 40.89 22.25
N GLU A 288 22.92 40.57 22.94
CA GLU A 288 22.99 40.72 24.40
C GLU A 288 23.00 42.22 24.73
N ASP A 289 21.84 42.83 24.95
CA ASP A 289 21.77 44.10 25.70
C ASP A 289 20.38 44.33 26.34
N GLU A 290 20.40 44.96 27.52
CA GLU A 290 19.27 45.52 28.29
C GLU A 290 18.15 44.55 28.74
N CYS A 291 18.40 43.85 29.85
CA CYS A 291 17.35 43.59 30.84
C CYS A 291 17.05 44.90 31.59
N PRO A 292 15.81 45.42 31.59
CA PRO A 292 15.44 46.54 32.46
C PRO A 292 15.19 46.00 33.88
N ASP A 293 16.06 46.36 34.82
CA ASP A 293 15.70 46.37 36.24
C ASP A 293 14.59 47.40 36.46
N ASP A 294 13.47 46.99 37.06
CA ASP A 294 12.58 47.88 37.83
C ASP A 294 11.76 47.03 38.84
N ASP A 295 12.25 47.03 40.08
CA ASP A 295 11.54 46.91 41.36
C ASP A 295 10.45 45.83 41.60
N ILE A 296 10.86 44.82 42.39
CA ILE A 296 10.36 44.55 43.77
C ILE A 296 8.82 44.46 43.95
N ASP A 297 8.29 43.24 44.17
CA ASP A 297 8.07 42.73 45.55
C ASP A 297 7.58 41.26 45.60
N ASP A 298 7.71 40.68 46.81
CA ASP A 298 7.07 39.46 47.36
C ASP A 298 7.30 38.05 46.74
N ASP A 299 8.14 37.31 47.49
CA ASP A 299 7.77 36.09 48.22
C ASP A 299 7.65 34.74 47.48
N CYS A 300 8.76 33.98 47.47
CA CYS A 300 8.86 32.80 48.35
C CYS A 300 10.29 32.23 48.45
N HIS A 301 10.87 32.25 49.66
CA HIS A 301 11.94 31.32 50.04
C HIS A 301 11.34 29.91 50.19
N TYR A 302 12.03 28.86 49.72
CA TYR A 302 12.62 27.90 50.65
C TYR A 302 13.66 26.96 49.99
N ASP A 303 14.57 26.46 50.82
CA ASP A 303 15.80 25.76 50.42
C ASP A 303 15.60 24.31 49.97
N CYS A 304 16.51 23.86 49.11
CA CYS A 304 16.77 22.43 48.89
C CYS A 304 17.73 21.90 49.97
N ASP A 305 17.41 20.72 50.51
CA ASP A 305 18.28 19.71 51.17
C ASP A 305 17.82 19.32 52.58
N ASN A 306 17.12 18.17 52.71
CA ASN A 306 17.67 16.97 53.37
C ASN A 306 16.67 15.81 53.44
N ASP A 307 17.25 14.60 53.54
CA ASP A 307 16.59 13.33 53.79
C ASP A 307 15.67 13.31 55.02
N ARG A 308 14.53 12.62 54.92
CA ARG A 308 14.10 11.62 55.93
C ARG A 308 12.93 10.76 55.45
N ASP A 309 13.04 9.46 55.75
CA ASP A 309 11.92 8.53 55.78
C ASP A 309 10.94 8.91 56.91
N GLU A 310 9.64 8.84 56.64
CA GLU A 310 8.61 8.41 57.60
C GLU A 310 7.35 8.00 56.83
N ASP A 311 6.70 6.92 57.28
CA ASP A 311 5.53 6.32 56.64
C ASP A 311 4.28 7.20 56.80
N ASP A 312 3.41 7.25 55.79
CA ASP A 312 1.97 7.51 55.98
C ASP A 312 1.16 6.81 54.87
N ASP A 313 0.24 5.93 55.30
CA ASP A 313 -0.79 5.31 54.47
C ASP A 313 -1.93 6.31 54.25
N ASP A 314 -2.28 6.64 53.00
CA ASP A 314 -3.62 7.14 52.67
C ASP A 314 -4.05 6.67 51.27
N GLU A 315 -5.16 5.91 51.22
CA GLU A 315 -5.81 5.50 49.97
C GLU A 315 -6.66 6.65 49.41
N ASP A 316 -6.42 7.11 48.18
CA ASP A 316 -7.38 7.95 47.47
C ASP A 316 -7.59 7.55 46.00
N PHE A 317 -8.53 6.61 45.83
CA PHE A 317 -9.58 6.59 44.81
C PHE A 317 -9.29 7.22 43.42
N CYS A 318 -8.74 6.43 42.50
CA CYS A 318 -8.83 6.75 41.06
C CYS A 318 -10.25 6.44 40.51
N PRO A 319 -10.99 7.41 39.94
CA PRO A 319 -12.28 7.13 39.34
C PRO A 319 -12.12 6.36 38.01
N GLU A 320 -12.65 5.14 37.95
CA GLU A 320 -12.74 4.37 36.71
C GLU A 320 -13.61 5.10 35.66
N HIS A 321 -12.97 5.64 34.62
CA HIS A 321 -13.65 5.98 33.38
C HIS A 321 -14.08 4.70 32.65
N THR A 322 -15.17 4.09 33.12
CA THR A 322 -15.86 3.00 32.42
C THR A 322 -16.44 3.54 31.11
N ALA A 323 -15.69 3.36 30.02
CA ALA A 323 -16.17 3.61 28.68
C ALA A 323 -17.35 2.68 28.39
N LYS A 324 -18.58 3.21 28.42
CA LYS A 324 -19.79 2.48 28.06
C LYS A 324 -19.76 2.18 26.55
N PHE A 325 -19.26 1.00 26.21
CA PHE A 325 -19.40 0.43 24.88
C PHE A 325 -20.84 -0.03 24.71
N GLU A 326 -21.72 0.83 24.17
CA GLU A 326 -23.09 0.44 23.85
C GLU A 326 -23.07 -0.60 22.73
N MET A 327 -23.26 -1.86 23.14
CA MET A 327 -23.30 -3.00 22.24
C MET A 327 -24.52 -2.88 21.32
N TYR A 328 -24.26 -2.81 20.01
CA TYR A 328 -25.30 -2.68 18.98
C TYR A 328 -26.32 -3.82 19.11
N LYS A 329 -27.56 -3.49 19.50
CA LYS A 329 -28.67 -4.45 19.51
C LYS A 329 -29.24 -4.57 18.10
N SER A 330 -28.98 -5.70 17.45
CA SER A 330 -29.72 -6.05 16.22
C SER A 330 -31.23 -6.11 16.52
N PRO A 331 -32.09 -5.67 15.59
CA PRO A 331 -33.51 -5.96 15.66
C PRO A 331 -33.72 -7.48 15.61
N SER A 332 -34.41 -8.02 16.61
CA SER A 332 -34.94 -9.39 16.55
C SER A 332 -36.21 -9.36 15.70
N GLU A 333 -36.17 -9.92 14.51
CA GLU A 333 -37.38 -10.23 13.75
C GLU A 333 -38.14 -11.35 14.47
N GLU A 334 -39.45 -11.15 14.67
CA GLU A 334 -40.33 -12.15 15.26
C GLU A 334 -40.52 -13.29 14.25
N ILE A 335 -39.98 -14.47 14.57
CA ILE A 335 -40.27 -15.69 13.81
C ILE A 335 -41.64 -16.18 14.26
N ASP A 336 -42.63 -15.95 13.41
CA ASP A 336 -44.01 -16.39 13.60
C ASP A 336 -44.09 -17.92 13.71
N THR A 337 -44.57 -18.41 14.85
CA THR A 337 -44.69 -19.84 15.12
C THR A 337 -45.97 -20.36 14.47
N MET A 338 -45.83 -20.94 13.27
CA MET A 338 -46.93 -21.58 12.56
C MET A 338 -47.43 -22.81 13.34
N GLU A 339 -48.53 -22.64 14.06
CA GLU A 339 -49.27 -23.72 14.69
C GLU A 339 -49.86 -24.65 13.61
N CYS A 340 -49.72 -25.96 13.80
CA CYS A 340 -50.31 -26.97 12.92
C CYS A 340 -51.68 -27.36 13.48
N GLU A 341 -52.74 -26.93 12.82
CA GLU A 341 -54.12 -27.25 13.19
C GLU A 341 -54.37 -28.77 13.11
N THR A 342 -55.10 -29.29 14.10
CA THR A 342 -55.55 -30.68 14.17
C THR A 342 -56.99 -30.77 13.67
N ASP A 343 -57.19 -31.31 12.47
CA ASP A 343 -58.52 -31.69 11.98
C ASP A 343 -58.83 -33.13 12.42
N GLU A 344 -59.76 -33.26 13.37
CA GLU A 344 -60.56 -34.46 13.57
C GLU A 344 -61.77 -34.39 12.62
N ASP A 345 -62.09 -35.47 11.90
CA ASP A 345 -63.48 -35.75 11.49
C ASP A 345 -63.64 -37.25 11.16
N ASP A 346 -64.76 -37.82 11.61
CA ASP A 346 -65.07 -39.25 11.60
C ASP A 346 -65.66 -39.76 10.26
N GLU A 347 -65.51 -41.06 9.99
CA GLU A 347 -66.63 -42.04 9.92
C GLU A 347 -66.28 -43.33 9.11
N ASP A 348 -66.31 -44.47 9.80
CA ASP A 348 -67.01 -45.71 9.38
C ASP A 348 -66.82 -46.32 7.96
N LYS A 349 -66.04 -47.43 7.84
CA LYS A 349 -66.59 -48.83 7.82
C LYS A 349 -65.65 -49.95 7.33
N GLU A 350 -65.98 -51.13 7.88
CA GLU A 350 -65.85 -52.51 7.35
C GLU A 350 -64.48 -53.21 7.35
N ASP A 351 -64.51 -54.43 7.89
CA ASP A 351 -63.40 -55.37 8.05
C ASP A 351 -63.04 -56.06 6.73
N ASP A 352 -61.75 -56.28 6.47
CA ASP A 352 -61.30 -57.45 5.72
C ASP A 352 -59.83 -57.79 6.07
N ASP A 353 -59.58 -59.05 6.45
CA ASP A 353 -58.27 -59.56 6.85
C ASP A 353 -57.33 -59.70 5.63
N LEU A 354 -56.28 -58.87 5.53
CA LEU A 354 -55.18 -59.08 4.59
C LEU A 354 -53.80 -58.90 5.24
N GLU A 355 -52.99 -59.95 5.14
CA GLU A 355 -51.64 -60.04 5.70
C GLU A 355 -50.70 -58.98 5.09
N VAL A 356 -50.07 -58.16 5.95
CA VAL A 356 -49.03 -57.20 5.52
C VAL A 356 -47.64 -57.76 5.81
N ASP A 357 -46.93 -58.12 4.76
CA ASP A 357 -45.52 -58.50 4.80
C ASP A 357 -44.65 -57.39 5.44
N CYS A 358 -43.99 -57.70 6.56
CA CYS A 358 -43.00 -56.81 7.14
C CYS A 358 -41.72 -56.77 6.28
N PRO A 359 -41.24 -55.59 5.85
CA PRO A 359 -39.94 -55.50 5.19
C PRO A 359 -38.81 -55.90 6.16
N ILE A 360 -37.99 -56.83 5.69
CA ILE A 360 -36.93 -57.51 6.45
C ILE A 360 -35.91 -56.51 7.02
N CYS A 361 -35.74 -56.51 8.35
CA CYS A 361 -34.59 -55.87 8.99
C CYS A 361 -33.28 -56.55 8.53
N PRO A 362 -32.27 -55.80 8.05
CA PRO A 362 -30.97 -56.39 7.72
C PRO A 362 -30.26 -56.89 9.00
N PRO A 363 -29.50 -58.01 8.92
CA PRO A 363 -28.79 -58.55 10.08
C PRO A 363 -27.67 -57.60 10.56
N PRO A 364 -27.31 -57.65 11.85
CA PRO A 364 -26.27 -56.79 12.41
C PRO A 364 -24.90 -57.05 11.74
N SER A 365 -24.20 -55.96 11.40
CA SER A 365 -22.86 -56.01 10.82
C SER A 365 -21.84 -56.62 11.77
N PRO A 366 -20.87 -57.41 11.27
CA PRO A 366 -19.83 -58.01 12.10
C PRO A 366 -18.90 -56.94 12.72
N PRO A 367 -18.25 -57.23 13.86
CA PRO A 367 -17.34 -56.28 14.51
C PRO A 367 -16.15 -55.93 13.61
N PRO A 368 -15.60 -54.70 13.70
CA PRO A 368 -14.51 -54.27 12.85
C PRO A 368 -13.25 -55.11 13.09
N CYS A 369 -12.57 -55.49 12.00
CA CYS A 369 -11.29 -56.19 12.08
C CYS A 369 -10.24 -55.33 12.80
N PRO A 370 -9.34 -55.92 13.60
CA PRO A 370 -8.21 -55.19 14.15
C PRO A 370 -7.31 -54.67 13.01
N PRO A 371 -6.75 -53.46 13.15
CA PRO A 371 -5.87 -52.90 12.12
C PRO A 371 -4.62 -53.77 11.95
N PRO A 372 -4.08 -53.90 10.72
CA PRO A 372 -2.87 -54.67 10.49
C PRO A 372 -1.68 -54.06 11.22
N VAL A 373 -0.88 -54.91 11.86
CA VAL A 373 0.40 -54.51 12.46
C VAL A 373 1.37 -54.16 11.33
N VAL A 374 1.61 -52.86 11.13
CA VAL A 374 2.59 -52.37 10.16
C VAL A 374 3.96 -52.28 10.84
N GLU A 375 4.91 -53.11 10.41
CA GLU A 375 6.31 -52.98 10.82
C GLU A 375 6.87 -51.60 10.41
N PRO A 376 7.81 -51.00 11.16
CA PRO A 376 8.27 -49.64 10.91
C PRO A 376 9.13 -49.54 9.64
N VAL A 377 8.46 -49.32 8.50
CA VAL A 377 9.10 -48.95 7.24
C VAL A 377 9.80 -47.61 7.41
N GLN A 378 11.14 -47.60 7.30
CA GLN A 378 11.93 -46.37 7.26
C GLN A 378 11.57 -45.57 6.00
N GLN A 379 10.64 -44.62 6.14
CA GLN A 379 10.26 -43.72 5.06
C GLN A 379 11.41 -42.76 4.74
N LYS A 380 12.07 -43.00 3.60
CA LYS A 380 12.81 -41.93 2.92
C LYS A 380 11.79 -40.88 2.47
N PRO A 381 11.96 -39.58 2.80
CA PRO A 381 10.99 -38.57 2.43
C PRO A 381 10.94 -38.41 0.90
N SER A 382 9.77 -38.66 0.31
CA SER A 382 9.53 -38.33 -1.10
C SER A 382 9.41 -36.80 -1.25
N PRO A 383 9.83 -36.21 -2.38
CA PRO A 383 9.99 -34.77 -2.47
C PRO A 383 8.65 -34.04 -2.63
N THR A 384 8.32 -33.21 -1.64
CA THR A 384 7.38 -32.09 -1.81
C THR A 384 7.82 -31.25 -3.02
N LYS A 385 6.90 -31.08 -3.99
CA LYS A 385 7.08 -30.09 -5.07
C LYS A 385 7.04 -28.69 -4.45
N TYR A 386 7.86 -27.79 -4.99
CA TYR A 386 8.20 -26.47 -4.45
C TYR A 386 9.20 -26.47 -3.28
N LYS A 387 10.41 -26.97 -3.56
CA LYS A 387 11.62 -26.46 -2.89
C LYS A 387 12.12 -25.22 -3.62
N TRP A 388 11.96 -24.06 -3.00
CA TRP A 388 12.78 -22.89 -3.32
C TRP A 388 14.25 -23.28 -3.12
N GLY A 389 15.09 -23.07 -4.15
CA GLY A 389 16.43 -23.65 -4.20
C GLY A 389 17.35 -23.12 -3.10
N GLY A 390 18.10 -24.00 -2.43
CA GLY A 390 18.97 -23.71 -1.28
C GLY A 390 20.22 -22.87 -1.57
N LYS A 391 20.04 -21.70 -2.19
CA LYS A 391 20.99 -20.59 -2.31
C LYS A 391 20.27 -19.25 -2.07
N TRP A 392 19.37 -19.25 -1.08
CA TRP A 392 18.57 -18.10 -0.68
C TRP A 392 18.43 -18.06 0.85
N PRO A 393 18.59 -16.88 1.50
CA PRO A 393 19.20 -15.68 0.94
C PRO A 393 20.70 -15.92 0.62
N ARG A 394 21.27 -15.16 -0.33
CA ARG A 394 22.72 -14.98 -0.35
C ARG A 394 23.06 -13.95 0.72
N PRO A 395 24.11 -14.13 1.55
CA PRO A 395 24.60 -13.07 2.41
C PRO A 395 24.96 -11.84 1.56
N LEU A 396 24.46 -10.67 1.95
CA LEU A 396 24.84 -9.41 1.34
C LEU A 396 26.37 -9.24 1.45
N GLY A 397 27.02 -8.89 0.33
CA GLY A 397 28.43 -8.51 0.32
C GLY A 397 29.47 -9.64 0.29
N LYS A 398 29.43 -10.53 -0.71
CA LYS A 398 30.66 -11.18 -1.24
C LYS A 398 30.71 -11.10 -2.77
N SER A 399 31.88 -10.65 -3.25
CA SER A 399 32.24 -10.39 -4.66
C SER A 399 32.16 -11.60 -5.57
#